data_AF-A0A8J8B3Q9-F1
#
_entry.id   AF-A0A8J8B3Q9-F1
#
_cell.length_a   1.000
_cell.length_b   1.000
_cell.length_c   1.000
_cell.angle_alpha   90.00
_cell.angle_beta   90.00
_cell.angle_gamma   90.00
#
_symmetry.space_group_name_H-M   'P 1'
#
loop_
_entity.id
_entity.type
_entity.pdbx_description
1 polymer ?
#
loop_
_entity_poly.entity_id
_entity_poly.type
_entity_poly.pdbx_seq_one_letter_code
_entity_poly.pdbx_strand_id
1 'polypeptide(L)'
;MYIHKIFNFIRSVFGYCPYCIAGRQVVNKITKKPTVKKIDLPRNDEAYYWGKIKTGRNIALIGVFCPIFWTSLFMGADRSTILFNAFHSSIFVCIGGIYSLANYVILRRLRMYTRE
;
A
#
# COMPACT_ATOMS: atom_id res chain seq x y z
N MET A 1 13.50 9.43 -21.59
CA MET A 1 12.18 9.75 -22.19
C MET A 1 11.06 8.77 -21.79
N TYR A 2 11.35 7.49 -21.49
CA TYR A 2 10.34 6.49 -21.05
C TYR A 2 9.77 6.73 -19.63
N ILE A 3 10.59 7.21 -18.70
CA ILE A 3 10.21 7.42 -17.28
C ILE A 3 9.05 8.41 -17.14
N HIS A 4 9.00 9.44 -17.97
CA HIS A 4 7.95 10.48 -17.91
C HIS A 4 6.59 9.96 -18.42
N LYS A 5 6.58 9.09 -19.44
CA LYS A 5 5.37 8.39 -19.90
C LYS A 5 4.83 7.44 -18.84
N ILE A 6 5.71 6.70 -18.17
CA ILE A 6 5.36 5.81 -17.06
C ILE A 6 4.76 6.62 -15.90
N PHE A 7 5.33 7.78 -15.56
CA PHE A 7 4.84 8.64 -14.47
C PHE A 7 3.45 9.24 -14.77
N ASN A 8 3.23 9.68 -16.01
CA ASN A 8 1.92 10.21 -16.43
C ASN A 8 0.86 9.11 -16.55
N PHE A 9 1.25 7.91 -16.95
CA PHE A 9 0.38 6.73 -16.96
C PHE A 9 -0.03 6.35 -15.54
N ILE A 10 0.94 6.21 -14.62
CA ILE A 10 0.72 6.02 -13.18
C ILE A 10 -0.28 7.06 -12.66
N ARG A 11 -0.10 8.35 -12.98
CA ARG A 11 -0.99 9.42 -12.51
C ARG A 11 -2.43 9.29 -13.02
N SER A 12 -2.66 8.79 -14.24
CA SER A 12 -4.01 8.52 -14.74
C SER A 12 -4.62 7.28 -14.07
N VAL A 13 -3.83 6.21 -13.88
CA VAL A 13 -4.25 4.97 -13.21
C VAL A 13 -4.71 5.20 -11.76
N PHE A 14 -3.96 6.00 -10.99
CA PHE A 14 -4.34 6.37 -9.61
C PHE A 14 -5.49 7.39 -9.55
N GLY A 15 -5.93 7.94 -10.68
CA GLY A 15 -7.05 8.90 -10.77
C GLY A 15 -8.43 8.25 -10.85
N TYR A 16 -8.54 7.04 -11.41
CA TYR A 16 -9.83 6.40 -11.71
C TYR A 16 -10.17 5.18 -10.83
N CYS A 17 -9.22 4.67 -10.04
CA CYS A 17 -9.50 3.58 -9.12
C CYS A 17 -10.32 4.08 -7.91
N PRO A 18 -11.51 3.51 -7.60
CA PRO A 18 -12.36 3.98 -6.50
C PRO A 18 -11.65 3.94 -5.15
N TYR A 19 -10.74 2.99 -4.93
CA TYR A 19 -9.91 2.92 -3.74
C TYR A 19 -8.86 4.05 -3.67
N CYS A 20 -8.31 4.47 -4.81
CA CYS A 20 -7.38 5.60 -4.88
C CYS A 20 -8.10 6.95 -4.71
N ILE A 21 -9.33 7.07 -5.23
CA ILE A 21 -10.17 8.26 -5.05
C ILE A 21 -10.57 8.39 -3.57
N ALA A 22 -11.06 7.30 -2.96
CA ALA A 22 -11.37 7.27 -1.53
C ALA A 22 -10.12 7.56 -0.68
N GLY A 23 -8.98 6.97 -1.02
CA GLY A 23 -7.69 7.25 -0.38
C GLY A 23 -7.27 8.70 -0.52
N ARG A 24 -7.42 9.31 -1.71
CA ARG A 24 -7.11 10.72 -1.95
C ARG A 24 -8.02 11.66 -1.15
N GLN A 25 -9.30 11.31 -0.95
CA GLN A 25 -10.20 12.09 -0.10
C GLN A 25 -9.80 12.04 1.37
N VAL A 26 -9.37 10.88 1.87
CA VAL A 26 -8.86 10.72 3.23
C VAL A 26 -7.54 11.48 3.40
N VAL A 27 -6.61 11.32 2.46
CA VAL A 27 -5.34 12.04 2.46
C VAL A 27 -5.57 13.55 2.38
N ASN A 28 -6.44 14.05 1.50
CA ASN A 28 -6.73 15.49 1.42
C ASN A 28 -7.34 16.06 2.72
N LYS A 29 -8.10 15.25 3.48
CA LYS A 29 -8.57 15.64 4.82
C LYS A 29 -7.43 15.68 5.85
N ILE A 30 -6.43 14.80 5.73
CA ILE A 30 -5.25 14.72 6.61
C ILE A 30 -4.15 15.71 6.18
N THR A 31 -4.06 16.09 4.91
CA THR A 31 -3.05 17.03 4.38
C THR A 31 -3.42 18.49 4.69
N LYS A 32 -4.68 18.77 5.07
CA LYS A 32 -5.00 19.98 5.85
C LYS A 32 -4.30 19.86 7.21
N LYS A 33 -3.02 20.27 7.24
CA LYS A 33 -2.04 20.16 8.34
C LYS A 33 -2.66 19.89 9.73
N PRO A 34 -2.71 18.64 10.20
CA PRO A 34 -2.56 18.39 11.63
C PRO A 34 -1.10 18.68 11.96
N THR A 35 -0.89 19.56 12.93
CA THR A 35 0.41 19.78 13.56
C THR A 35 1.05 18.43 13.89
N VAL A 36 2.21 18.16 13.29
CA VAL A 36 3.01 16.98 13.61
C VAL A 36 3.48 17.15 15.06
N LYS A 37 2.72 16.62 16.01
CA LYS A 37 3.24 16.36 17.35
C LYS A 37 4.36 15.35 17.18
N LYS A 38 5.58 15.71 17.62
CA LYS A 38 6.69 14.76 17.80
C LYS A 38 6.11 13.54 18.53
N ILE A 39 6.21 12.38 17.90
CA ILE A 39 5.76 11.13 18.49
C ILE A 39 6.83 10.76 19.51
N ASP A 40 6.58 11.07 20.78
CA ASP A 40 7.27 10.42 21.87
C ASP A 40 6.98 8.91 21.77
N LEU A 41 8.02 8.09 21.69
CA LEU A 41 7.89 6.65 21.54
C LEU A 41 7.12 6.08 22.74
N PRO A 42 5.97 5.42 22.55
CA PRO A 42 5.29 4.75 23.64
C PRO A 42 6.05 3.48 24.02
N ARG A 43 6.12 3.22 25.32
CA ARG A 43 6.71 2.11 26.09
C ARG A 43 6.27 0.68 25.69
N ASN A 44 5.69 0.48 24.50
CA ASN A 44 5.26 -0.83 23.96
C ASN A 44 5.49 -0.90 22.43
N ASP A 45 6.76 -0.85 22.09
CA ASP A 45 7.33 -0.73 20.75
C ASP A 45 6.87 -1.90 19.86
N GLU A 46 6.74 -3.09 20.44
CA GLU A 46 6.32 -4.29 19.72
C GLU A 46 4.91 -4.19 19.15
N ALA A 47 3.94 -3.73 19.96
CA ALA A 47 2.55 -3.60 19.53
C ALA A 47 2.41 -2.60 18.38
N TYR A 48 3.21 -1.53 18.39
CA TYR A 48 3.24 -0.51 17.34
C TYR A 48 3.72 -1.10 15.99
N TYR A 49 4.86 -1.79 15.95
CA TYR A 49 5.36 -2.40 14.72
C TYR A 49 4.46 -3.54 14.24
N TRP A 50 3.86 -4.30 15.16
CA TRP A 50 2.86 -5.31 14.80
C TRP A 50 1.63 -4.71 14.12
N GLY A 51 1.15 -3.56 14.60
CA GLY A 51 0.11 -2.79 13.94
C GLY A 51 0.49 -2.41 12.51
N LYS A 52 1.72 -1.93 12.29
CA LYS A 52 2.23 -1.59 10.95
C LYS A 52 2.34 -2.81 10.03
N ILE A 53 2.85 -3.93 10.53
CA ILE A 53 2.93 -5.19 9.77
C ILE A 53 1.53 -5.63 9.30
N LYS A 54 0.52 -5.57 10.20
CA LYS A 54 -0.88 -5.83 9.84
C LYS A 54 -1.40 -4.88 8.78
N THR A 55 -1.12 -3.58 8.89
CA THR A 55 -1.50 -2.58 7.89
C THR A 55 -0.89 -2.91 6.52
N GLY A 56 0.41 -3.21 6.46
CA GLY A 56 1.07 -3.62 5.21
C GLY A 56 0.43 -4.87 4.59
N ARG A 57 0.13 -5.88 5.41
CA ARG A 57 -0.58 -7.08 4.97
C ARG A 57 -1.97 -6.76 4.41
N ASN A 58 -2.74 -5.89 5.06
CA ASN A 58 -4.07 -5.51 4.59
C ASN A 58 -4.01 -4.75 3.26
N ILE A 59 -3.01 -3.88 3.06
CA ILE A 59 -2.77 -3.22 1.76
C ILE A 59 -2.46 -4.26 0.68
N ALA A 60 -1.60 -5.24 0.99
CA ALA A 60 -1.28 -6.29 0.04
C ALA A 60 -2.50 -7.16 -0.32
N LEU A 61 -3.37 -7.46 0.66
CA LEU A 61 -4.61 -8.19 0.44
C LEU A 61 -5.58 -7.43 -0.47
N ILE A 62 -5.67 -6.10 -0.36
CA ILE A 62 -6.46 -5.28 -1.29
C ILE A 62 -5.94 -5.43 -2.73
N GLY A 63 -4.62 -5.49 -2.91
CA GLY A 63 -4.01 -5.79 -4.20
C GLY A 63 -4.41 -7.17 -4.72
N VAL A 64 -4.20 -8.21 -3.92
CA VAL A 64 -4.51 -9.61 -4.29
C VAL A 64 -5.99 -9.78 -4.64
N PHE A 65 -6.90 -9.22 -3.84
CA PHE A 65 -8.34 -9.33 -4.01
C PHE A 65 -8.96 -8.16 -4.79
N CYS A 66 -8.19 -7.50 -5.65
CA CYS A 66 -8.70 -6.37 -6.43
C CYS A 66 -9.88 -6.83 -7.31
N PRO A 67 -11.12 -6.37 -7.04
CA PRO A 67 -12.30 -6.87 -7.74
C PRO A 67 -12.24 -6.57 -9.23
N ILE A 68 -11.63 -5.45 -9.63
CA ILE A 68 -11.47 -5.02 -11.03
C ILE A 68 -10.61 -6.03 -11.82
N PHE A 69 -9.55 -6.56 -11.20
CA PHE A 69 -8.73 -7.58 -11.82
C PHE A 69 -9.49 -8.88 -12.00
N TRP A 70 -10.09 -9.39 -10.91
CA TRP A 70 -10.82 -10.66 -10.94
C TRP A 70 -12.04 -10.62 -11.87
N THR A 71 -12.80 -9.54 -11.88
CA THR A 71 -13.93 -9.39 -12.82
C THR A 71 -13.44 -9.36 -14.26
N SER A 72 -12.38 -8.61 -14.58
CA SER A 72 -11.83 -8.59 -15.94
C SER A 72 -11.32 -9.97 -16.39
N LEU A 73 -10.76 -10.75 -15.47
CA LEU A 73 -10.28 -12.10 -15.73
C LEU A 73 -11.44 -13.08 -15.97
N PHE A 74 -12.45 -13.09 -15.10
CA PHE A 74 -13.58 -14.02 -15.20
C PHE A 74 -14.57 -13.66 -16.32
N MET A 75 -14.69 -12.37 -16.68
CA MET A 75 -15.56 -11.91 -17.77
C MET A 75 -14.90 -12.04 -19.15
N GLY A 76 -13.66 -12.55 -19.24
CA GLY A 76 -12.96 -12.73 -20.51
C GLY A 76 -12.64 -11.42 -21.21
N ALA A 77 -12.28 -10.38 -20.47
CA ALA A 77 -11.91 -9.08 -21.04
C ALA A 77 -10.67 -9.21 -21.95
N ASP A 78 -10.43 -8.18 -22.77
CA ASP A 78 -9.27 -8.17 -23.65
C ASP A 78 -7.94 -8.32 -22.87
N ARG A 79 -6.95 -8.97 -23.50
CA ARG A 79 -5.65 -9.24 -22.87
C ARG A 79 -4.98 -7.98 -22.36
N SER A 80 -5.09 -6.85 -23.07
CA SER A 80 -4.53 -5.57 -22.63
C SER A 80 -5.16 -5.06 -21.34
N THR A 81 -6.47 -5.27 -21.17
CA THR A 81 -7.24 -4.88 -19.98
C THR A 81 -6.87 -5.75 -18.78
N ILE A 82 -6.76 -7.07 -18.99
CA ILE A 82 -6.35 -8.00 -17.94
C ILE A 82 -4.92 -7.67 -17.48
N LEU A 83 -3.99 -7.43 -18.41
CA LEU A 83 -2.60 -7.11 -18.08
C LEU A 83 -2.50 -5.80 -17.30
N PHE A 84 -3.29 -4.80 -17.69
CA PHE A 84 -3.36 -3.51 -17.01
C PHE A 84 -3.87 -3.67 -15.57
N ASN A 85 -4.96 -4.42 -15.37
CA ASN A 85 -5.53 -4.67 -14.05
C ASN A 85 -4.60 -5.53 -13.17
N ALA A 86 -3.87 -6.48 -13.76
CA ALA A 86 -2.84 -7.26 -13.08
C ALA A 86 -1.67 -6.39 -12.61
N PHE A 87 -1.21 -5.46 -13.45
CA PHE A 87 -0.16 -4.53 -13.07
C PHE A 87 -0.64 -3.56 -11.97
N HIS A 88 -1.87 -3.06 -12.08
CA HIS A 88 -2.45 -2.17 -11.06
C HIS A 88 -2.55 -2.85 -9.69
N SER A 89 -3.10 -4.06 -9.65
CA SER A 89 -3.23 -4.85 -8.42
C SER A 89 -1.88 -5.23 -7.83
N SER A 90 -0.91 -5.63 -8.66
CA SER A 90 0.43 -6.04 -8.19
C SER A 90 1.22 -4.90 -7.53
N ILE A 91 1.02 -3.63 -7.93
CA ILE A 91 1.62 -2.48 -7.24
C ILE A 91 1.20 -2.44 -5.76
N PHE A 92 -0.07 -2.66 -5.45
CA PHE A 92 -0.54 -2.66 -4.05
C PHE A 92 0.00 -3.85 -3.27
N VAL A 93 0.11 -5.02 -3.91
CA VAL A 93 0.77 -6.20 -3.31
C VAL A 93 2.21 -5.87 -2.92
N CYS A 94 2.98 -5.26 -3.84
CA CYS A 94 4.36 -4.87 -3.60
C CYS A 94 4.49 -3.81 -2.49
N ILE A 95 3.69 -2.75 -2.52
CA ILE A 95 3.71 -1.70 -1.50
C ILE A 95 3.40 -2.27 -0.12
N GLY A 96 2.32 -3.05 -0.01
CA GLY A 96 1.93 -3.68 1.25
C GLY A 96 2.97 -4.67 1.76
N GLY A 97 3.54 -5.48 0.87
CA GLY A 97 4.61 -6.44 1.17
C GLY A 97 5.88 -5.77 1.68
N ILE A 98 6.38 -4.74 0.98
CA ILE A 98 7.58 -3.99 1.38
C ILE A 98 7.36 -3.30 2.72
N TYR A 99 6.20 -2.65 2.91
CA TYR A 99 5.87 -1.99 4.18
C TYR A 99 5.82 -2.98 5.34
N SER A 100 5.16 -4.14 5.14
CA SER A 100 5.10 -5.20 6.13
C SER A 100 6.48 -5.75 6.46
N LEU A 101 7.29 -6.06 5.43
CA LEU A 101 8.62 -6.62 5.58
C LEU A 101 9.58 -5.66 6.30
N ALA A 102 9.59 -4.38 5.93
CA ALA A 102 10.43 -3.38 6.58
C ALA A 102 10.13 -3.29 8.08
N ASN A 103 8.85 -3.23 8.46
CA ASN A 103 8.46 -3.19 9.87
C ASN A 103 8.72 -4.53 10.60
N TYR A 104 8.62 -5.66 9.91
CA TYR A 104 8.99 -6.96 10.45
C TYR A 104 10.48 -7.06 10.76
N VAL A 105 11.35 -6.58 9.85
CA VAL A 105 12.80 -6.53 10.07
C VAL A 105 13.14 -5.64 11.27
N ILE A 106 12.49 -4.47 11.38
CA ILE A 106 12.69 -3.58 12.53
C ILE A 106 12.24 -4.25 13.84
N LEU A 107 11.05 -4.86 13.85
CA LEU A 107 10.55 -5.58 15.03
C LEU A 107 11.48 -6.74 15.44
N ARG A 108 12.02 -7.48 14.47
CA ARG A 108 13.01 -8.53 14.75
C ARG A 108 14.28 -7.97 15.38
N ARG A 109 14.80 -6.84 14.88
CA ARG A 109 15.98 -6.19 15.45
C ARG A 109 15.74 -5.71 16.88
N LEU A 110 14.57 -5.14 17.16
CA LEU A 110 14.19 -4.71 18.52
C LEU A 110 14.12 -5.88 19.49
N ARG A 111 13.50 -7.01 19.10
CA ARG A 111 13.44 -8.21 19.93
C ARG A 111 14.81 -8.82 20.26
N MET A 112 15.79 -8.66 19.38
CA MET A 112 17.16 -9.12 19.65
C MET A 112 17.80 -8.25 20.73
N TYR A 113 17.64 -6.92 20.65
CA TYR A 113 18.21 -5.97 21.61
C TYR A 113 17.62 -6.10 23.02
N THR A 114 16.31 -6.37 23.16
CA THR A 114 15.66 -6.51 24.48
C THR A 114 15.96 -7.84 25.19
N ARG A 115 16.60 -8.81 24.51
CA ARG A 115 16.95 -10.11 25.09
C ARG A 115 18.37 -10.18 25.67
N GLU A 116 19.18 -9.15 25.48
CA GLU A 116 20.51 -8.97 26.08
C GLU A 116 20.39 -8.20 27.41
#